data_AF-A0A2L0UHT4-F1
#
_entry.id   AF-A0A2L0UHT4-F1
#
_cell.length_a   1.000
_cell.length_b   1.000
_cell.length_c   1.000
_cell.angle_alpha   90.00
_cell.angle_beta   90.00
_cell.angle_gamma   90.00
#
_symmetry.space_group_name_H-M   'P 1'
#
loop_
_entity.id
_entity.type
_entity.pdbx_description
1 polymer ?
#
loop_
_entity_poly.entity_id
_entity_poly.type
_entity_poly.pdbx_seq_one_letter_code
_entity_poly.pdbx_strand_id
1 'polypeptide(L)' 'MDLGEVLQFLAGQLGLPEPPRGEVSTTRGGARRVDSSLLRSTGFSFTYPTYREGYRAVLAGQGVRHP' A
#
# COMPACT_ATOMS: atom_id res chain seq x y z
N MET A 1 -6.02 1.66 6.30
CA MET A 1 -4.84 2.51 6.02
C MET A 1 -5.34 3.72 5.29
N ASP A 2 -4.78 4.88 5.61
CA ASP A 2 -5.11 6.13 4.93
C ASP A 2 -4.16 6.37 3.75
N LEU A 3 -4.64 7.02 2.68
CA LEU A 3 -3.80 7.32 1.51
C LEU A 3 -2.64 8.26 1.87
N GLY A 4 -2.87 9.23 2.75
CA GLY A 4 -1.83 10.15 3.22
C GLY A 4 -0.69 9.43 3.92
N GLU A 5 -0.98 8.38 4.70
CA GLU A 5 0.03 7.57 5.38
C GLU A 5 0.98 6.88 4.37
N VAL A 6 0.42 6.35 3.28
CA VAL A 6 1.21 5.70 2.21
C VAL A 6 2.09 6.72 1.50
N LEU A 7 1.54 7.90 1.17
CA LEU A 7 2.29 8.96 0.50
C LEU A 7 3.43 9.51 1.37
N GLN A 8 3.19 9.69 2.67
CA GLN A 8 4.23 10.10 3.61
C GLN A 8 5.34 9.05 3.71
N PHE A 9 4.97 7.76 3.80
CA PHE A 9 5.95 6.68 3.79
C PHE A 9 6.81 6.71 2.52
N LEU A 10 6.21 6.88 1.35
CA LEU A 10 6.93 6.94 0.08
C LEU A 10 7.86 8.14 -0.03
N ALA A 11 7.42 9.32 0.39
CA ALA A 11 8.27 10.51 0.44
C ALA A 11 9.54 10.26 1.29
N GLY A 12 9.37 9.61 2.45
CA GLY A 12 10.48 9.21 3.31
C GLY A 12 11.41 8.17 2.66
N GLN A 13 10.88 7.17 1.94
CA GLN A 13 11.72 6.20 1.23
C GLN A 13 12.50 6.82 0.05
N LEU A 14 11.95 7.86 -0.57
CA LEU A 14 12.55 8.54 -1.74
C LEU A 14 13.44 9.74 -1.35
N GLY A 15 13.49 10.14 -0.08
CA GLY A 15 14.20 11.34 0.37
C GLY A 15 13.57 12.64 -0.13
N LEU A 16 12.26 12.64 -0.42
CA LEU A 16 11.52 13.79 -0.90
C LEU A 16 10.77 14.48 0.25
N PRO A 17 10.43 15.77 0.11
CA PRO A 17 9.56 16.46 1.05
C PRO A 17 8.19 15.77 1.18
N GLU A 18 7.59 15.85 2.37
CA GLU A 18 6.24 15.34 2.58
C GLU A 18 5.22 16.12 1.73
N PRO A 19 4.30 15.44 1.04
CA PRO A 19 3.27 16.12 0.26
C PRO A 19 2.29 16.91 1.16
N PRO A 20 1.71 18.01 0.65
CA PRO A 20 0.71 18.78 1.38
C PRO A 20 -0.52 17.91 1.66
N ARG A 21 -1.07 18.05 2.86
CA ARG A 21 -2.31 17.38 3.28
C ARG A 21 -3.50 18.25 2.89
N GLY A 22 -4.53 17.64 2.32
CA GLY A 22 -5.75 18.32 1.90
C GLY A 22 -6.97 17.42 2.04
N GLU A 23 -8.16 18.01 1.90
CA GLU A 23 -9.41 17.26 1.93
C GLU A 23 -9.54 16.36 0.70
N VAL A 24 -9.89 15.10 0.93
CA VAL A 24 -10.14 14.14 -0.14
C VAL A 24 -11.63 14.18 -0.47
N SER A 25 -11.96 14.60 -1.69
CA SER A 25 -13.32 14.51 -2.22
C SER A 25 -13.78 13.05 -2.24
N THR A 26 -14.77 12.70 -1.41
CA THR A 26 -15.36 11.36 -1.41
C THR A 26 -16.21 11.19 -2.66
N THR A 27 -15.68 10.53 -3.68
CA THR A 27 -16.46 10.11 -4.84
C THR A 27 -17.35 8.92 -4.48
N ARG A 28 -18.48 8.78 -5.19
CA ARG A 28 -19.37 7.62 -5.01
C ARG A 28 -18.60 6.35 -5.37
N GLY A 29 -18.40 5.44 -4.41
CA GLY A 29 -17.53 4.26 -4.56
C GLY A 29 -16.18 4.35 -3.84
N GLY A 30 -16.11 5.06 -2.71
CA GLY A 30 -14.89 5.24 -1.90
C GLY A 30 -14.24 3.94 -1.39
N ALA A 31 -13.08 4.10 -0.74
CA ALA A 31 -12.27 2.98 -0.27
C ALA A 31 -13.04 2.05 0.69
N ARG A 32 -12.92 0.74 0.47
CA ARG A 32 -13.52 -0.29 1.33
C ARG A 32 -12.44 -1.00 2.13
N ARG A 33 -12.70 -1.20 3.43
CA ARG A 33 -11.92 -2.16 4.24
C ARG A 33 -12.41 -3.57 3.94
N VAL A 34 -11.49 -4.42 3.52
CA VAL A 34 -11.77 -5.83 3.20
C VAL A 34 -11.02 -6.70 4.21
N ASP A 35 -11.70 -7.71 4.73
CA ASP A 35 -11.08 -8.73 5.59
C ASP A 35 -10.49 -9.85 4.73
N SER A 36 -9.22 -10.18 4.97
CA SER A 36 -8.48 -11.25 4.32
C SER A 36 -8.49 -12.56 5.11
N SER A 37 -9.31 -12.69 6.16
CA SER A 37 -9.43 -13.89 6.99
C SER A 37 -9.71 -15.16 6.16
N LEU A 38 -10.68 -15.12 5.25
CA LEU A 38 -11.01 -16.26 4.38
C LEU A 38 -9.87 -16.66 3.43
N LEU A 39 -9.10 -15.68 2.93
CA LEU A 39 -7.92 -15.99 2.12
C LEU A 39 -6.85 -16.66 2.98
N ARG A 40 -6.58 -16.13 4.18
CA ARG A 40 -5.59 -16.72 5.09
C ARG A 40 -5.98 -18.12 5.56
N SER A 41 -7.27 -18.43 5.68
CA SER A 41 -7.72 -19.77 6.09
C SER A 41 -7.43 -20.86 5.05
N THR A 42 -7.09 -20.51 3.81
CA THR A 42 -6.65 -21.50 2.80
C THR A 42 -5.19 -21.92 2.97
N GLY A 43 -4.48 -21.34 3.94
CA GLY A 43 -3.02 -21.48 4.08
C GLY A 43 -2.24 -20.47 3.25
N PHE A 44 -2.92 -19.54 2.56
CA PHE A 44 -2.24 -18.48 1.83
C PHE A 44 -1.46 -17.55 2.78
N SER A 45 -0.18 -17.35 2.48
CA SER A 45 0.70 -16.41 3.19
C SER A 45 1.11 -15.27 2.26
N PHE A 46 0.94 -14.03 2.71
CA PHE A 46 1.36 -12.87 1.96
C PHE A 46 2.87 -12.71 2.04
N THR A 47 3.56 -12.69 0.89
CA THR A 47 4.96 -12.25 0.79
C THR A 47 5.14 -10.82 1.29
N TYR A 48 4.13 -9.97 1.09
CA TYR A 48 4.09 -8.58 1.54
C TYR A 48 2.81 -8.34 2.36
N PRO A 49 2.85 -8.56 3.69
CA PRO A 49 1.66 -8.47 4.56
C PRO A 49 1.11 -7.05 4.71
N THR A 50 1.96 -6.03 4.52
CA THR A 50 1.56 -4.63 4.51
C THR A 50 2.04 -3.93 3.24
N TYR A 51 1.58 -2.69 3.03
CA TYR A 51 2.05 -1.87 1.93
C TYR A 51 3.55 -1.56 2.02
N ARG A 52 4.13 -1.53 3.23
CA ARG A 52 5.52 -1.10 3.44
C ARG A 52 6.51 -2.08 2.84
N GLU A 53 6.34 -3.37 3.08
CA GLU A 53 7.22 -4.40 2.51
C GLU A 53 7.10 -4.43 0.98
N GLY A 54 5.86 -4.33 0.45
CA GLY A 54 5.61 -4.32 -0.99
C GLY A 54 6.25 -3.13 -1.70
N TYR A 55 6.07 -1.91 -1.18
CA TYR A 55 6.69 -0.73 -1.77
C TYR A 55 8.21 -0.73 -1.66
N ARG A 56 8.80 -1.27 -0.58
CA ARG A 56 10.27 -1.43 -0.51
C ARG A 56 10.81 -2.34 -1.61
N ALA A 57 10.14 -3.47 -1.86
CA ALA A 57 10.51 -4.37 -2.95
C ALA A 57 10.41 -3.67 -4.31
N VAL A 58 9.30 -2.96 -4.57
CA VAL A 58 9.12 -2.19 -5.81
C VAL A 58 10.22 -1.13 -6.00
N LEU A 59 10.53 -0.36 -4.96
CA LEU A 59 11.58 0.67 -5.01
C LEU A 59 12.99 0.06 -5.18
N ALA A 60 13.22 -1.14 -4.66
CA ALA A 60 14.45 -1.90 -4.90
C ALA A 60 14.50 -2.59 -6.27
N GLY A 61 13.47 -2.41 -7.12
CA GLY A 61 13.36 -3.10 -8.42
C GLY A 61 13.11 -4.61 -8.30
N GLN A 62 12.66 -5.07 -7.14
CA GLN A 62 12.39 -6.47 -6.86
C GLN A 62 10.93 -6.78 -7.20
N GLY A 63 10.72 -7.34 -8.39
CA GLY A 63 9.40 -7.78 -8.82
C GLY A 63 9.51 -8.61 -10.09
N VAL A 64 8.74 -9.70 -10.15
CA VAL A 64 8.59 -10.51 -11.36
C VAL A 64 7.18 -10.24 -11.88
N ARG A 65 7.08 -9.79 -13.13
CA ARG A 65 5.78 -9.68 -13.79
C ARG A 65 5.25 -11.09 -14.00
N HIS A 66 4.04 -11.39 -13.52
CA HIS A 66 3.40 -12.66 -13.86
C HIS A 66 3.25 -12.75 -15.39
N PRO A 67 3.47 -13.95 -15.97
CA PRO A 67 3.33 -14.17 -17.41
C PRO A 67 1.90 -13.94 -17.90
#